data_AF-A0A7T1HY44-F1
#
_entry.id   AF-A0A7T1HY44-F1
#
_cell.length_a   1.000
_cell.length_b   1.000
_cell.length_c   1.000
_cell.angle_alpha   90.00
_cell.angle_beta   90.00
_cell.angle_gamma   90.00
#
_symmetry.space_group_name_H-M   'P 1'
#
loop_
_entity.id
_entity.type
_entity.pdbx_description
1 polymer ?
#
loop_
_entity_poly.entity_id
_entity_poly.type
_entity_poly.pdbx_seq_one_letter_code
_entity_poly.pdbx_strand_id
1 'polypeptide(L)' 'MQKPHVPMPRETTEAMVRNIGRELAEIKQRISRCRGDRVAEPKLTGTWIAHLLVSSRELLQNLLIDTAQRPRRISR' A
#
# COMPACT_ATOMS: atom_id res chain seq x y z
N MET A 1 4.16 9.02 34.29
CA MET A 1 4.87 7.97 33.52
C MET A 1 4.24 7.88 32.14
N GLN A 2 4.93 8.30 31.07
CA GLN A 2 4.48 8.05 29.70
C GLN A 2 4.57 6.55 29.44
N LYS A 3 3.47 5.91 29.02
CA LYS A 3 3.51 4.51 28.60
C LYS A 3 4.42 4.41 27.37
N PRO A 4 5.35 3.45 27.30
CA PRO A 4 6.11 3.23 26.07
C PRO A 4 5.11 2.99 24.95
N HIS A 5 5.17 3.81 23.90
CA HIS A 5 4.39 3.57 22.69
C HIS A 5 5.01 2.34 22.05
N VAL A 6 4.49 1.15 22.38
CA VAL A 6 4.94 -0.10 21.77
C VAL A 6 4.64 0.03 20.28
N PRO A 7 5.65 0.06 19.40
CA PRO A 7 5.40 0.11 17.96
C PRO A 7 4.58 -1.13 17.60
N MET A 8 3.39 -0.93 17.04
CA MET A 8 2.65 -2.08 16.50
C MET A 8 3.52 -2.77 15.44
N PRO A 9 3.43 -4.11 15.30
CA PRO A 9 4.18 -4.82 14.29
C PRO A 9 3.86 -4.22 12.93
N ARG A 10 4.87 -3.68 12.24
CA ARG A 10 4.70 -3.15 10.90
C ARG A 10 4.33 -4.32 9.98
N GLU A 11 3.34 -4.12 9.12
CA GLU A 11 3.05 -5.07 8.05
C GLU A 11 4.34 -5.28 7.23
N THR A 12 4.64 -6.53 6.89
CA THR A 12 5.82 -6.84 6.08
C THR A 12 5.62 -6.27 4.67
N THR A 13 6.71 -5.87 4.02
CA THR A 13 6.66 -5.41 2.62
C THR A 13 5.97 -6.42 1.70
N GLU A 14 6.18 -7.73 1.91
CA GLU A 14 5.51 -8.78 1.14
C GLU A 14 4.00 -8.82 1.38
N ALA A 15 3.56 -8.76 2.64
CA ALA A 15 2.13 -8.75 2.97
C ALA A 15 1.44 -7.53 2.37
N MET A 16 2.09 -6.37 2.43
CA MET A 16 1.58 -5.13 1.86
C MET A 16 1.42 -5.21 0.33
N VAL A 17 2.40 -5.79 -0.37
CA VAL A 17 2.30 -6.03 -1.83
C VAL A 17 1.13 -6.96 -2.16
N ARG A 18 0.96 -8.04 -1.40
CA ARG A 18 -0.17 -8.98 -1.59
C ARG A 18 -1.51 -8.28 -1.34
N ASN A 19 -1.58 -7.41 -0.34
CA ASN A 19 -2.79 -6.68 -0.01
C ASN A 19 -3.15 -5.67 -1.10
N ILE A 20 -2.19 -4.85 -1.55
CA ILE A 20 -2.36 -3.92 -2.68
C ILE A 20 -2.82 -4.67 -3.95
N GLY A 21 -2.25 -5.84 -4.22
CA GLY A 21 -2.66 -6.68 -5.35
C GLY A 21 -4.12 -7.14 -5.27
N ARG A 22 -4.59 -7.53 -4.09
CA ARG A 22 -5.99 -7.90 -3.85
C ARG A 22 -6.92 -6.70 -4.02
N GLU A 23 -6.59 -5.58 -3.41
CA GLU A 23 -7.35 -4.34 -3.50
C GLU A 23 -7.48 -3.89 -4.96
N LEU A 24 -6.40 -3.93 -5.74
CA LEU A 24 -6.42 -3.63 -7.17
C LEU A 24 -7.39 -4.51 -7.97
N ALA A 25 -7.46 -5.81 -7.65
CA ALA A 25 -8.38 -6.73 -8.31
C ALA A 25 -9.85 -6.39 -7.98
N GLU A 26 -10.15 -6.10 -6.71
CA GLU A 26 -11.49 -5.66 -6.28
C GLU A 26 -11.88 -4.32 -6.91
N ILE A 27 -10.94 -3.38 -6.99
CA ILE A 27 -11.13 -2.07 -7.62
C ILE A 27 -11.49 -2.24 -9.10
N LYS A 28 -10.72 -3.04 -9.84
CA LYS A 28 -10.98 -3.32 -11.25
C LYS A 28 -12.38 -3.90 -11.45
N GLN A 29 -12.80 -4.80 -10.57
CA GLN A 29 -14.15 -5.35 -10.60
C GLN A 29 -15.22 -4.28 -10.34
N ARG A 30 -15.04 -3.41 -9.35
CA ARG A 30 -15.99 -2.34 -9.00
C ARG A 30 -16.11 -1.29 -10.11
N ILE A 31 -14.99 -0.86 -10.69
CA ILE A 31 -15.00 0.07 -11.84
C ILE A 31 -15.76 -0.55 -13.00
N SER A 32 -15.54 -1.84 -13.29
CA SER A 32 -16.26 -2.54 -14.35
C SER A 32 -17.78 -2.58 -14.13
N ARG A 33 -18.26 -2.56 -12.88
CA ARG A 33 -19.70 -2.56 -12.56
C ARG A 33 -20.36 -1.20 -12.76
N CYS A 34 -19.59 -0.11 -12.71
CA CYS A 34 -20.08 1.26 -12.86
C CYS A 34 -19.69 1.89 -14.21
N ARG A 35 -19.14 1.10 -15.12
CA ARG A 35 -18.63 1.59 -16.41
C ARG A 35 -19.74 2.26 -17.22
N GLY A 36 -19.48 3.46 -17.71
CA GLY A 36 -20.44 4.29 -18.45
C GLY A 36 -21.28 5.22 -17.57
N ASP A 37 -21.24 5.07 -16.25
CA ASP A 37 -21.90 6.01 -15.33
C ASP A 37 -21.06 7.28 -15.20
N ARG A 38 -21.62 8.41 -15.65
CA ARG A 38 -20.94 9.71 -15.70
C ARG A 38 -20.56 10.30 -14.33
N VAL A 39 -21.12 9.78 -13.24
CA VAL A 39 -20.86 10.27 -11.88
C VAL A 39 -20.14 9.22 -11.06
N ALA A 40 -20.60 7.96 -11.09
CA ALA A 40 -20.05 6.90 -10.28
C ALA A 40 -18.66 6.46 -10.77
N GLU A 41 -18.46 6.31 -12.09
CA GLU A 41 -17.18 5.89 -12.67
C GLU A 41 -16.03 6.85 -12.32
N PRO A 42 -16.11 8.18 -12.56
CA PRO A 42 -15.02 9.09 -12.22
C PRO A 42 -14.82 9.23 -10.71
N LYS A 43 -15.88 9.20 -9.90
CA LYS A 43 -15.78 9.29 -8.43
C LYS A 43 -15.05 8.07 -7.85
N LEU A 44 -15.44 6.87 -8.28
CA LEU A 44 -14.76 5.63 -7.90
C LEU A 44 -13.31 5.67 -8.36
N THR A 45 -13.06 5.95 -9.64
CA THR A 45 -11.71 6.02 -10.21
C THR A 45 -10.81 6.99 -9.44
N GLY A 46 -11.27 8.20 -9.16
CA GLY A 46 -10.50 9.20 -8.41
C GLY A 46 -10.19 8.76 -6.99
N THR A 47 -11.17 8.20 -6.28
CA THR A 47 -10.98 7.66 -4.91
C THR A 47 -9.91 6.56 -4.91
N TRP A 48 -9.92 5.68 -5.92
CA TRP A 48 -8.97 4.58 -6.00
C TRP A 48 -7.57 5.00 -6.42
N ILE A 49 -7.43 5.99 -7.31
CA ILE A 49 -6.13 6.59 -7.62
C ILE A 49 -5.51 7.19 -6.36
N ALA A 50 -6.31 7.91 -5.55
CA ALA A 50 -5.83 8.48 -4.29
C ALA A 50 -5.35 7.38 -3.33
N HIS A 51 -6.13 6.31 -3.16
CA HIS A 51 -5.75 5.15 -2.34
C HIS A 51 -4.43 4.52 -2.81
N LEU A 52 -4.27 4.27 -4.12
CA LEU A 52 -3.06 3.69 -4.67
C LEU A 52 -1.81 4.54 -4.43
N LEU A 53 -1.93 5.87 -4.51
CA LEU A 53 -0.82 6.78 -4.24
C LEU A 53 -0.37 6.69 -2.78
N VAL A 54 -1.32 6.59 -1.85
CA VAL A 54 -1.03 6.43 -0.41
C VAL A 54 -0.35 5.09 -0.16
N SER A 55 -0.91 3.98 -0.62
CA SER A 55 -0.33 2.65 -0.41
C SER A 55 1.04 2.49 -1.09
N SER A 56 1.25 3.12 -2.25
CA SER A 56 2.55 3.12 -2.94
C SER A 56 3.62 3.88 -2.14
N ARG A 57 3.24 5.00 -1.51
CA ARG A 57 4.13 5.76 -0.65
C ARG A 57 4.54 4.96 0.58
N GLU A 58 3.59 4.31 1.23
CA GLU A 58 3.86 3.45 2.40
C GLU A 58 4.72 2.24 2.03
N LEU A 59 4.45 1.61 0.89
CA LEU A 59 5.29 0.52 0.36
C LEU A 59 6.73 0.98 0.11
N LEU A 60 6.91 2.16 -0.48
CA LEU A 60 8.24 2.74 -0.72
C LEU A 60 8.97 3.00 0.60
N GLN A 61 8.29 3.58 1.59
CA GLN A 61 8.85 3.77 2.93
C GLN A 61 9.24 2.43 3.55
N ASN A 62 8.44 1.39 3.33
CA ASN A 62 8.71 0.08 3.86
C ASN A 62 9.97 -0.54 3.24
N LEU A 63 10.08 -0.48 1.92
CA LEU A 63 11.26 -0.91 1.16
C LEU A 63 12.54 -0.17 1.58
N LEU A 64 12.47 1.15 1.76
CA LEU A 64 13.63 1.94 2.19
C LEU A 64 14.13 1.52 3.57
N ILE A 65 13.22 1.25 4.51
CA ILE A 65 13.58 0.78 5.85
C ILE A 65 14.19 -0.63 5.79
N ASP A 66 13.56 -1.55 5.04
CA ASP A 66 14.02 -2.94 4.94
C ASP A 66 15.40 -3.03 4.26
N THR A 67 15.66 -2.16 3.28
CA THR A 67 16.95 -2.11 2.57
C THR A 67 18.02 -1.36 3.36
N ALA A 68 17.67 -0.30 4.08
CA ALA A 68 18.61 0.44 4.94
C ALA A 68 19.08 -0.39 6.15
N GLN A 69 18.21 -1.24 6.72
CA GLN A 69 18.56 -2.11 7.85
C GLN A 69 19.43 -3.31 7.47
N ARG A 70 19.77 -3.49 6.19
CA ARG A 70 20.61 -4.61 5.72
C ARG A 70 22.03 -4.14 5.44
N PRO A 71 22.90 -3.88 6.46
CA PRO A 71 24.32 -3.74 6.20
C PRO A 71 24.82 -5.11 5.73
N ARG A 72 25.08 -5.24 4.42
CA ARG A 72 25.89 -6.34 3.91
C ARG A 72 27.27 -6.13 4.50
N ARG A 73 27.59 -6.82 5.61
CA ARG A 73 28.97 -7.02 6.02
C ARG A 73 29.68 -7.62 4.81
N ILE A 74 30.59 -6.87 4.23
CA ILE A 74 31.56 -7.42 3.28
C ILE A 74 32.42 -8.35 4.14
N SER A 75 32.11 -9.64 4.13
CA SER A 75 32.98 -10.66 4.73
C SER A 75 34.27 -10.67 3.92
N ARG A 76 35.37 -10.23 4.54
CA ARG A 76 36.73 -10.52 4.09
C ARG A 76 37.13 -11.92 4.50
#